data_AF-A0A962AQ86-F1
#
_entry.id   AF-A0A962AQ86-F1
#
_cell.length_a   1.000
_cell.length_b   1.000
_cell.length_c   1.000
_cell.angle_alpha   90.00
_cell.angle_beta   90.00
_cell.angle_gamma   90.00
#
_symmetry.space_group_name_H-M   'P 1'
#
loop_
_entity.id
_entity.type
_entity.pdbx_description
1 polymer ?
#
loop_
_entity_poly.entity_id
_entity_poly.type
_entity_poly.pdbx_seq_one_letter_code
_entity_poly.pdbx_strand_id
1 'polypeptide(L)'
;PAQGAEPQGDAIAGMVARLAARLKTNGDDPDGWVRLVRSYGVLGDTAARSAAIADARKALAGDAGKLGRFEDGLKELESQPR
;
A
#
# COMPACT_ATOMS: atom_id res chain seq x y z
N PRO A 1 -14.09 11.99 29.48
CA PRO A 1 -15.01 12.46 28.42
C PRO A 1 -14.76 11.63 27.16
N ALA A 2 -15.84 11.37 26.41
CA ALA A 2 -15.98 10.41 25.32
C ALA A 2 -14.76 10.26 24.38
N GLN A 3 -14.25 9.04 24.24
CA GLN A 3 -13.70 8.57 22.98
C GLN A 3 -14.68 7.52 22.49
N GLY A 4 -15.68 8.02 21.76
CA GLY A 4 -16.73 7.24 21.16
C GLY A 4 -16.16 6.28 20.13
N ALA A 5 -16.90 5.20 19.89
CA ALA A 5 -16.64 4.21 18.87
C ALA A 5 -16.14 4.85 17.56
N GLU A 6 -14.87 4.65 17.26
CA GLU A 6 -14.32 4.97 15.95
C GLU A 6 -14.99 4.02 14.95
N PRO A 7 -15.59 4.53 13.86
CA PRO A 7 -16.10 3.66 12.80
C PRO A 7 -14.91 2.84 12.30
N GLN A 8 -15.03 1.51 12.34
CA GLN A 8 -13.90 0.58 12.23
C GLN A 8 -13.10 0.74 10.91
N GLY A 9 -13.64 1.43 9.90
CA GLY A 9 -12.95 1.78 8.67
C GLY A 9 -11.86 2.86 8.82
N ASP A 10 -12.02 3.84 9.72
CA ASP A 10 -11.08 4.96 9.88
C ASP A 10 -9.77 4.50 10.56
N ALA A 11 -9.89 3.59 11.52
CA ALA A 11 -8.75 2.98 12.20
C ALA A 11 -7.85 2.18 11.23
N ILE A 12 -8.43 1.51 10.22
CA ILE A 12 -7.66 0.75 9.22
C ILE A 12 -6.93 1.71 8.28
N ALA A 13 -7.59 2.77 7.80
CA ALA A 13 -6.96 3.80 6.97
C ALA A 13 -5.75 4.44 7.69
N GLY A 14 -5.89 4.75 8.99
CA GLY A 14 -4.79 5.27 9.81
C GLY A 14 -3.61 4.31 9.96
N MET A 15 -3.87 3.00 10.11
CA MET A 15 -2.80 1.98 10.15
C MET A 15 -2.09 1.81 8.81
N VAL A 16 -2.84 1.82 7.71
CA VAL A 16 -2.30 1.70 6.35
C VAL A 16 -1.44 2.94 6.00
N ALA A 17 -1.87 4.14 6.40
CA ALA A 17 -1.07 5.37 6.24
C ALA A 17 0.25 5.32 7.03
N ARG A 18 0.26 4.77 8.25
CA ARG A 18 1.49 4.56 9.03
C ARG A 18 2.43 3.56 8.36
N LEU A 19 1.88 2.48 7.81
CA LEU A 19 2.65 1.51 7.03
C LEU A 19 3.27 2.18 5.79
N ALA A 20 2.48 2.98 5.06
CA ALA A 20 2.96 3.73 3.91
C ALA A 20 4.11 4.67 4.27
N ALA A 21 4.01 5.44 5.35
CA ALA A 21 5.09 6.33 5.80
C ALA A 21 6.37 5.56 6.16
N ARG A 22 6.22 4.39 6.80
CA ARG A 22 7.35 3.51 7.14
C ARG A 22 8.03 2.97 5.90
N LEU A 23 7.25 2.50 4.93
CA LEU A 23 7.77 2.04 3.63
C LEU A 23 8.39 3.21 2.86
N LYS A 24 7.84 4.41 2.93
CA LYS A 24 8.44 5.60 2.27
C LYS A 24 9.81 5.97 2.85
N THR A 25 10.03 5.65 4.12
CA THR A 25 11.32 5.86 4.81
C THR A 25 12.30 4.71 4.58
N ASN A 26 11.82 3.46 4.66
CA ASN A 26 12.59 2.24 4.47
C ASN A 26 11.86 1.36 3.44
N GLY A 27 11.94 1.76 2.18
CA GLY A 27 11.08 1.27 1.10
C GLY A 27 11.64 0.15 0.28
N ASP A 28 12.54 -0.61 0.89
CA ASP A 28 13.30 -1.68 0.27
C ASP A 28 12.52 -3.02 0.25
N ASP A 29 11.23 -2.96 0.60
CA ASP A 29 10.35 -4.11 0.78
C ASP A 29 9.22 -4.13 -0.26
N PRO A 30 9.40 -4.85 -1.39
CA PRO A 30 8.39 -4.89 -2.45
C PRO A 30 7.08 -5.59 -2.01
N ASP A 31 7.15 -6.60 -1.13
CA ASP A 31 5.96 -7.31 -0.64
C ASP A 31 5.05 -6.40 0.21
N GLY A 32 5.66 -5.59 1.09
CA GLY A 32 4.96 -4.59 1.90
C GLY A 32 4.27 -3.54 1.05
N TRP A 33 4.89 -3.10 -0.04
CA TRP A 33 4.25 -2.19 -1.01
C TRP A 33 3.06 -2.85 -1.72
N VAL A 34 3.17 -4.09 -2.18
CA VAL A 34 2.03 -4.82 -2.80
C VAL A 34 0.88 -4.96 -1.79
N ARG A 35 1.18 -5.32 -0.54
CA ARG A 35 0.19 -5.43 0.53
C ARG A 35 -0.52 -4.11 0.79
N LEU A 36 0.22 -3.01 0.81
CA LEU A 36 -0.33 -1.66 0.98
C LEU A 36 -1.35 -1.33 -0.12
N VAL A 37 -0.98 -1.57 -1.37
CA VAL A 37 -1.85 -1.36 -2.54
C VAL A 37 -3.10 -2.24 -2.48
N ARG A 38 -2.95 -3.52 -2.09
CA ARG A 38 -4.07 -4.44 -1.88
C ARG A 38 -5.02 -3.96 -0.79
N SER A 39 -4.49 -3.49 0.35
CA SER A 39 -5.30 -2.93 1.44
C SER A 39 -6.14 -1.75 0.96
N TYR A 40 -5.55 -0.81 0.21
CA TYR A 40 -6.30 0.29 -0.39
C TYR A 40 -7.36 -0.18 -1.39
N GLY A 41 -7.07 -1.22 -2.17
CA GLY A 41 -8.04 -1.85 -3.06
C GLY A 41 -9.25 -2.45 -2.34
N VAL A 42 -9.03 -3.13 -1.20
CA VAL A 42 -10.11 -3.69 -0.36
C VAL A 42 -10.95 -2.59 0.29
N LEU A 43 -10.32 -1.48 0.67
CA LEU A 43 -11.00 -0.29 1.19
C LEU A 43 -11.77 0.48 0.09
N GLY A 44 -11.55 0.17 -1.19
CA GLY A 44 -12.11 0.91 -2.32
C GLY A 44 -11.44 2.27 -2.56
N ASP A 45 -10.32 2.55 -1.88
CA ASP A 45 -9.61 3.83 -1.98
C ASP A 45 -8.62 3.82 -3.14
N THR A 46 -9.14 4.03 -4.35
CA THR A 46 -8.34 4.03 -5.58
C THR A 46 -7.30 5.16 -5.59
N ALA A 47 -7.59 6.28 -4.94
CA ALA A 47 -6.66 7.42 -4.85
C ALA A 47 -5.41 7.04 -4.05
N ALA A 48 -5.60 6.49 -2.84
CA ALA A 48 -4.50 6.04 -2.00
C ALA A 48 -3.78 4.83 -2.61
N ARG A 49 -4.49 3.93 -3.29
CA ARG A 49 -3.89 2.83 -4.07
C ARG A 49 -2.91 3.36 -5.11
N SER A 50 -3.32 4.34 -5.92
CA SER A 50 -2.48 4.92 -6.97
C SER A 50 -1.27 5.66 -6.40
N ALA A 51 -1.46 6.40 -5.30
CA ALA A 51 -0.36 7.06 -4.59
C ALA A 51 0.67 6.05 -4.06
N ALA A 52 0.21 4.96 -3.45
CA ALA A 52 1.08 3.88 -2.96
C ALA A 52 1.91 3.24 -4.08
N ILE A 53 1.33 3.04 -5.26
CA ILE A 53 2.05 2.51 -6.43
C ILE A 53 3.16 3.46 -6.87
N ALA A 54 2.86 4.77 -6.96
CA ALA A 54 3.84 5.77 -7.35
C ALA A 54 5.00 5.87 -6.35
N ASP A 55 4.70 5.81 -5.04
CA ASP A 55 5.70 5.83 -3.99
C ASP A 55 6.58 4.58 -3.98
N ALA A 56 5.97 3.40 -4.12
CA ALA A 56 6.70 2.14 -4.22
C ALA A 56 7.68 2.15 -5.40
N ARG A 57 7.22 2.58 -6.59
CA ARG A 57 8.08 2.70 -7.77
C ARG A 57 9.25 3.65 -7.54
N LYS A 58 9.03 4.78 -6.85
CA LYS A 58 10.09 5.73 -6.50
C LYS A 58 11.08 5.16 -5.49
N ALA A 59 10.59 4.49 -4.45
CA ALA A 59 11.44 3.90 -3.42
C ALA A 59 12.29 2.74 -3.97
N LEU A 60 11.70 1.93 -4.85
CA LEU A 60 12.33 0.76 -5.47
C LEU A 60 13.09 1.10 -6.77
N ALA A 61 13.04 2.34 -7.27
CA ALA A 61 13.68 2.74 -8.53
C ALA A 61 15.19 2.51 -8.54
N GLY A 62 15.83 2.49 -7.37
CA GLY A 62 17.26 2.18 -7.23
C GLY A 62 17.61 0.70 -7.38
N ASP A 63 16.61 -0.19 -7.42
CA ASP A 63 16.82 -1.63 -7.31
C ASP A 63 15.85 -2.40 -8.25
N ALA A 64 16.30 -2.62 -9.48
CA ALA A 64 15.48 -3.21 -10.54
C ALA A 64 14.88 -4.59 -10.17
N GLY A 65 15.60 -5.39 -9.37
CA GLY A 65 15.10 -6.69 -8.90
C GLY A 65 13.91 -6.56 -7.94
N LYS A 66 13.94 -5.56 -7.05
CA LYS A 66 12.83 -5.30 -6.13
C LYS A 66 11.67 -4.62 -6.83
N LEU A 67 11.95 -3.66 -7.71
CA LEU A 67 10.94 -3.03 -8.56
C LEU A 67 10.18 -4.09 -9.38
N GLY A 68 10.90 -5.01 -10.03
CA GLY A 68 10.28 -6.11 -10.76
C GLY A 68 9.37 -6.98 -9.90
N ARG A 69 9.80 -7.34 -8.68
CA ARG A 69 8.93 -8.10 -7.73
C ARG A 69 7.69 -7.32 -7.31
N PHE A 70 7.81 -6.02 -7.12
CA PHE A 70 6.65 -5.17 -6.82
C PHE A 70 5.66 -5.12 -7.99
N GLU A 71 6.15 -4.93 -9.21
CA GLU A 71 5.29 -4.88 -10.41
C GLU A 71 4.62 -6.23 -10.73
N ASP A 72 5.33 -7.33 -10.51
CA ASP A 72 4.76 -8.68 -10.60
C ASP A 72 3.60 -8.87 -9.62
N GLY A 73 3.80 -8.52 -8.35
CA GLY A 73 2.73 -8.60 -7.35
C GLY A 73 1.56 -7.64 -7.60
N LEU A 74 1.80 -6.48 -8.22
CA LEU A 74 0.73 -5.61 -8.69
C LEU A 74 -0.10 -6.24 -9.80
N LYS A 75 0.57 -6.85 -10.78
CA LYS A 75 -0.11 -7.51 -11.91
C LYS A 75 -0.98 -8.68 -11.43
N GLU A 76 -0.50 -9.46 -10.47
CA GLU A 76 -1.28 -10.52 -9.81
C GLU A 76 -2.48 -9.96 -9.04
N LEU A 77 -2.35 -8.79 -8.41
CA LEU A 77 -3.47 -8.13 -7.73
C LEU A 77 -4.55 -7.68 -8.70
N GLU A 78 -4.18 -7.19 -9.88
CA GLU A 78 -5.11 -6.75 -10.93
C GLU A 78 -5.74 -7.92 -11.67
N SER A 79 -5.05 -9.05 -11.73
CA SER A 79 -5.57 -10.29 -12.33
C SER A 79 -6.52 -11.04 -11.40
N GLN A 80 -6.61 -10.69 -10.11
CA GLN A 80 -7.54 -11.30 -9.18
C GLN A 80 -8.94 -10.69 -9.36
N PRO A 81 -9.97 -11.50 -9.70
CA PRO A 81 -11.35 -11.04 -9.68
C PRO A 81 -11.75 -10.71 -8.23
N ARG A 82 -12.35 -9.53 -8.05
CA ARG A 82 -12.83 -9.01 -6.76
C ARG A 82 -13.87 -9.94 -6.12
#